data_AF-A0A3D4BD26-F1
#
_entry.id   AF-A0A3D4BD26-F1
#
_cell.length_a   1.000
_cell.length_b   1.000
_cell.length_c   1.000
_cell.angle_alpha   90.00
_cell.angle_beta   90.00
_cell.angle_gamma   90.00
#
_symmetry.space_group_name_H-M   'P 1'
#
loop_
_entity.id
_entity.type
_entity.pdbx_description
1 polymer ?
#
loop_
_entity_poly.entity_id
_entity_poly.type
_entity_poly.pdbx_seq_one_letter_code
_entity_poly.pdbx_strand_id
1 'polypeptide(L)'
;KWYLLLGALENGWYLAAALICLSSLIAIIYIWRIVEVAYFQPRDDETPVQEVPLRLLIPTWLLIGGTLFFGFTTDLTAGIAVQAAEHLMGGGP
;
A
#
# COMPACT_ATOMS: atom_id res chain seq x y z
N LYS A 1 7.35 -3.57 -0.23
CA LYS A 1 8.30 -2.63 -0.88
C LYS A 1 9.64 -2.60 -0.16
N TRP A 2 9.67 -2.40 1.17
CA TRP A 2 10.92 -2.31 1.93
C TRP A 2 11.87 -3.51 1.70
N TYR A 3 11.40 -4.75 1.85
CA TYR A 3 12.22 -5.94 1.56
C TYR A 3 12.71 -6.06 0.11
N LEU A 4 11.93 -5.57 -0.87
CA LEU A 4 12.37 -5.54 -2.27
C LEU A 4 13.49 -4.51 -2.50
N LEU A 5 13.38 -3.35 -1.83
CA LEU A 5 14.41 -2.34 -1.86
C LEU A 5 15.71 -2.86 -1.21
N LEU A 6 15.59 -3.49 -0.04
CA LEU A 6 16.72 -4.08 0.67
C LEU A 6 17.40 -5.16 -0.18
N GLY A 7 16.63 -6.13 -0.70
CA GLY A 7 17.18 -7.18 -1.55
C GLY A 7 17.82 -6.65 -2.83
N ALA A 8 17.26 -5.61 -3.44
CA ALA A 8 17.87 -4.97 -4.61
C ALA A 8 19.20 -4.28 -4.26
N LEU A 9 19.28 -3.61 -3.12
CA LEU A 9 20.50 -2.96 -2.65
C LEU A 9 21.58 -3.99 -2.28
N GLU A 10 21.22 -5.06 -1.59
CA GLU A 10 22.13 -6.17 -1.22
C GLU A 10 22.73 -6.86 -2.46
N ASN A 11 21.97 -6.97 -3.55
CA ASN A 11 22.45 -7.53 -4.82
C ASN A 11 23.14 -6.51 -5.74
N GLY A 12 23.32 -5.26 -5.28
CA GLY A 12 23.94 -4.18 -6.07
C GLY A 12 23.07 -3.68 -7.24
N TRP A 13 21.78 -3.97 -7.26
CA TRP A 13 20.84 -3.58 -8.33
C TRP A 13 20.31 -2.16 -8.11
N TYR A 14 21.21 -1.18 -8.16
CA TYR A 14 20.90 0.24 -7.89
C TYR A 14 19.80 0.80 -8.79
N LEU A 15 19.73 0.39 -10.06
CA LEU A 15 18.67 0.81 -10.99
C LEU A 15 17.30 0.31 -10.52
N ALA A 16 17.19 -0.96 -10.11
CA ALA A 16 15.94 -1.51 -9.61
C ALA A 16 15.51 -0.80 -8.31
N ALA A 17 16.45 -0.55 -7.40
CA ALA A 17 16.18 0.20 -6.17
C ALA A 17 15.65 1.63 -6.48
N ALA A 18 16.28 2.34 -7.43
CA ALA A 18 15.84 3.66 -7.86
C ALA A 18 14.43 3.62 -8.47
N LEU A 19 14.11 2.63 -9.31
CA LEU A 19 12.79 2.45 -9.91
C LEU A 19 11.72 2.13 -8.86
N ILE A 20 12.03 1.33 -7.84
CA ILE A 20 11.13 1.03 -6.72
C ILE A 20 10.79 2.33 -5.96
N CYS A 21 11.79 3.16 -5.67
CA CYS A 21 11.58 4.45 -5.01
C CYS A 21 10.77 5.40 -5.89
N LEU A 22 11.14 5.57 -7.16
CA LEU A 22 10.47 6.47 -8.08
C LEU A 22 9.01 6.10 -8.30
N SER A 23 8.71 4.80 -8.52
CA SER A 23 7.33 4.33 -8.64
C SER A 23 6.51 4.58 -7.38
N SER A 24 7.14 4.51 -6.19
CA SER A 24 6.47 4.82 -4.93
C SER A 24 6.17 6.32 -4.79
N LEU A 25 7.08 7.20 -5.23
CA LEU A 25 6.85 8.64 -5.25
C LEU A 25 5.72 9.01 -6.21
N ILE A 26 5.73 8.44 -7.41
CA ILE A 26 4.66 8.63 -8.40
C ILE A 26 3.31 8.19 -7.79
N ALA A 27 3.24 7.04 -7.12
CA ALA A 27 2.00 6.58 -6.49
C ALA A 27 1.42 7.61 -5.49
N ILE A 28 2.27 8.30 -4.73
CA ILE A 28 1.82 9.37 -3.79
C ILE A 28 1.21 10.54 -4.57
N ILE A 29 1.85 10.99 -5.65
CA ILE A 29 1.34 12.07 -6.50
C ILE A 29 -0.04 11.72 -7.07
N TYR A 30 -0.22 10.48 -7.52
CA TYR A 30 -1.51 10.01 -8.05
C TYR A 30 -2.61 9.98 -6.98
N ILE A 31 -2.30 9.48 -5.78
CA ILE A 31 -3.26 9.47 -4.66
C ILE A 31 -3.58 10.91 -4.23
N TRP A 32 -2.57 11.78 -4.19
CA TRP A 32 -2.75 13.18 -3.81
C TRP A 32 -3.74 13.90 -4.72
N ARG A 33 -3.66 13.68 -6.04
CA ARG A 33 -4.62 14.24 -7.00
C ARG A 33 -6.06 13.85 -6.67
N ILE A 34 -6.30 12.64 -6.17
CA ILE A 34 -7.65 12.21 -5.75
C ILE A 34 -8.08 12.99 -4.49
N VAL A 35 -7.18 13.15 -3.52
CA VAL A 35 -7.43 13.91 -2.30
C VAL A 35 -7.73 15.38 -2.61
N GLU A 36 -6.98 15.98 -3.53
CA GLU A 36 -7.18 17.35 -3.99
C GLU A 36 -8.61 17.53 -4.55
N VAL A 37 -9.00 16.67 -5.49
CA VAL A 37 -10.34 16.74 -6.09
C VAL A 37 -11.44 16.46 -5.05
N ALA A 38 -11.25 15.48 -4.18
CA ALA A 38 -12.28 15.07 -3.22
C ALA A 38 -12.51 16.07 -2.08
N TYR A 39 -11.48 16.79 -1.64
CA TYR A 39 -11.55 17.64 -0.45
C TYR A 39 -11.34 19.13 -0.70
N PHE A 40 -10.63 19.53 -1.75
CA PHE A 40 -10.21 20.92 -1.98
C PHE A 40 -10.93 21.61 -3.14
N GLN A 41 -11.66 20.88 -3.98
CA GLN A 41 -12.43 21.51 -5.05
C GLN A 41 -13.80 22.01 -4.55
N PRO A 42 -14.22 23.22 -4.98
CA PRO A 42 -15.55 23.71 -4.68
C PRO A 42 -16.59 22.83 -5.38
N ARG A 43 -17.72 22.63 -4.71
CA ARG A 43 -18.83 21.85 -5.25
C ARG A 43 -19.66 22.77 -6.16
N ASP A 44 -19.71 22.44 -7.44
CA ASP A 44 -20.48 23.22 -8.43
C ASP A 44 -21.99 22.94 -8.37
N ASP A 45 -22.42 21.80 -7.83
CA ASP A 45 -23.82 21.37 -7.81
C ASP A 45 -24.51 21.54 -6.46
N GLU A 46 -25.70 22.17 -6.46
CA GLU A 46 -26.64 22.25 -5.31
C GLU A 46 -27.33 20.90 -4.99
N THR A 47 -26.86 19.79 -5.56
CA THR A 47 -27.43 18.47 -5.27
C THR A 47 -27.37 18.20 -3.76
N PRO A 48 -28.42 17.60 -3.16
CA PRO A 48 -28.39 17.24 -1.75
C PRO A 48 -27.21 16.29 -1.48
N VAL A 49 -26.47 16.52 -0.40
CA VAL A 49 -25.47 15.57 0.09
C VAL A 49 -26.23 14.32 0.51
N GLN A 50 -26.03 13.22 -0.21
CA GLN A 50 -26.52 11.91 0.22
C GLN A 50 -25.55 11.34 1.24
N GLU A 51 -26.08 10.95 2.40
CA GLU A 51 -25.29 10.23 3.39
C GLU A 51 -24.82 8.89 2.81
N VAL A 52 -23.55 8.56 3.06
CA VAL A 52 -22.96 7.31 2.58
C VAL A 52 -23.67 6.14 3.28
N PRO A 53 -24.18 5.14 2.53
CA PRO A 53 -24.87 4.01 3.15
C PRO A 53 -23.92 3.25 4.08
N LEU A 54 -24.39 2.93 5.29
CA LEU A 54 -23.62 2.20 6.31
C LEU A 54 -23.04 0.88 5.79
N ARG A 55 -23.70 0.26 4.81
CA ARG A 55 -23.25 -0.97 4.14
C ARG A 55 -21.93 -0.80 3.37
N LEU A 56 -21.58 0.42 2.96
CA LEU A 56 -20.30 0.74 2.32
C LEU A 56 -19.23 1.12 3.35
N LEU A 57 -19.64 1.79 4.45
CA LEU A 57 -18.72 2.20 5.51
C LEU A 57 -18.13 1.02 6.28
N ILE A 58 -18.95 0.03 6.64
CA ILE A 58 -18.50 -1.15 7.40
C ILE A 58 -17.33 -1.89 6.71
N PRO A 59 -17.45 -2.34 5.45
CA PRO A 59 -16.35 -3.03 4.77
C PRO A 59 -15.14 -2.11 4.55
N THR A 60 -15.35 -0.82 4.29
CA THR A 60 -14.25 0.15 4.12
C THR A 60 -13.43 0.28 5.40
N TRP A 61 -14.09 0.44 6.55
CA TRP A 61 -13.42 0.52 7.85
C TRP A 61 -12.73 -0.79 8.23
N LEU A 62 -13.31 -1.94 7.88
CA LEU A 62 -12.68 -3.23 8.08
C LEU A 62 -11.38 -3.33 7.27
N LEU A 63 -11.40 -2.93 5.99
CA LEU A 63 -10.21 -2.93 5.13
C LEU A 63 -9.14 -1.95 5.61
N ILE A 64 -9.53 -0.74 6.05
CA ILE A 64 -8.60 0.23 6.66
C ILE A 64 -7.97 -0.37 7.91
N GLY A 65 -8.79 -0.91 8.82
CA GLY A 65 -8.34 -1.56 10.04
C GLY A 65 -7.40 -2.72 9.77
N GLY A 66 -7.72 -3.57 8.80
CA GLY A 66 -6.86 -4.66 8.36
C GLY A 66 -5.53 -4.16 7.78
N THR A 67 -5.57 -3.13 6.93
CA THR A 67 -4.36 -2.53 6.35
C THR A 67 -3.44 -1.96 7.43
N LEU A 68 -4.01 -1.30 8.43
CA LEU A 68 -3.25 -0.79 9.58
C LEU A 68 -2.73 -1.93 10.46
N PHE A 69 -3.58 -2.91 10.80
CA PHE A 69 -3.20 -4.04 11.64
C PHE A 69 -2.05 -4.85 11.03
N PHE A 70 -2.14 -5.20 9.74
CA PHE A 70 -1.08 -5.89 9.01
C PHE A 70 0.13 -4.99 8.74
N GLY A 71 -0.08 -3.68 8.58
CA GLY A 71 0.99 -2.71 8.42
C GLY A 71 1.84 -2.54 9.69
N PHE A 72 1.22 -2.55 10.87
CA PHE A 72 1.92 -2.50 12.16
C PHE A 72 2.48 -3.87 12.56
N THR A 73 1.71 -4.95 12.34
CA THR A 73 2.12 -6.33 12.64
C THR A 73 2.87 -6.94 11.46
N THR A 74 3.94 -6.28 11.03
CA THR A 74 4.74 -6.70 9.88
C THR A 74 5.45 -8.03 10.10
N ASP A 75 5.79 -8.38 11.35
CA ASP A 75 6.58 -9.58 11.66
C ASP A 75 5.86 -10.89 11.29
N LEU A 76 4.53 -10.96 11.48
CA LEU A 76 3.75 -12.14 11.10
C LEU A 76 3.68 -12.32 9.58
N THR A 77 3.44 -11.23 8.85
CA THR A 77 3.27 -11.30 7.40
C THR A 77 4.60 -11.45 6.66
N ALA A 78 5.64 -10.77 7.13
CA ALA A 78 7.00 -10.90 6.60
C ALA A 78 7.59 -12.28 6.92
N GLY A 79 7.40 -12.80 8.13
CA GLY A 79 7.91 -14.11 8.52
C GLY A 79 7.36 -15.27 7.67
N ILE A 80 6.07 -15.24 7.33
CA ILE A 80 5.46 -16.23 6.42
C ILE A 80 6.01 -16.08 5.00
N ALA A 81 6.15 -14.84 4.52
CA ALA A 81 6.69 -14.57 3.19
C ALA A 81 8.15 -15.04 3.05
N VAL A 82 8.97 -14.86 4.09
CA VAL A 82 10.36 -15.35 4.12
C VAL A 82 10.40 -16.88 4.07
N GLN A 83 9.63 -17.56 4.91
CA GLN A 83 9.55 -19.03 4.90
C GLN A 83 9.13 -19.58 3.52
N ALA A 84 8.16 -18.94 2.86
CA ALA A 84 7.74 -19.31 1.52
C ALA A 84 8.85 -19.07 0.47
N ALA A 85 9.58 -17.95 0.58
CA ALA A 85 10.70 -17.64 -0.30
C ALA A 85 11.86 -18.63 -0.13
N GLU A 86 12.19 -19.01 1.12
CA GLU A 86 13.21 -20.02 1.42
C GLU A 86 12.83 -21.38 0.82
N HIS A 87 11.57 -21.78 0.94
CA HIS A 87 11.08 -23.02 0.33
C HIS A 87 11.20 -23.00 -1.21
N LEU A 88 10.88 -21.86 -1.85
CA LEU A 88 11.00 -21.69 -3.30
C LEU A 88 12.44 -21.61 -3.81
N MET A 89 13.37 -21.06 -3.02
CA MET A 89 14.79 -20.96 -3.37
C MET A 89 15.59 -22.24 -3.03
N GLY A 90 14.93 -23.31 -2.56
CA GLY A 90 15.55 -24.59 -2.25
C GLY A 90 16.30 -24.63 -0.92
N GLY A 91 15.98 -23.72 0.00
CA GLY A 91 16.66 -23.54 1.30
C GLY A 91 15.98 -24.19 2.51
N GLY A 92 15.01 -25.08 2.33
CA GLY A 92 14.46 -25.88 3.44
C GLY A 92 15.19 -27.22 3.59
N PRO A 93 15.09 -27.90 4.76
CA PRO A 93 15.10 -29.37 4.71
C PRO A 93 14.03 -29.89 3.73
#